data_AF-A0A1V5L503-F1
#
_entry.id   AF-A0A1V5L503-F1
#
_cell.length_a   1.000
_cell.length_b   1.000
_cell.length_c   1.000
_cell.angle_alpha   90.00
_cell.angle_beta   90.00
_cell.angle_gamma   90.00
#
_symmetry.space_group_name_H-M   'P 1'
#
loop_
_entity.id
_entity.type
_entity.pdbx_description
1 polymer ?
#
loop_
_entity_poly.entity_id
_entity_poly.type
_entity_poly.pdbx_seq_one_letter_code
_entity_poly.pdbx_strand_id
1 'polypeptide(L)'
;MLARYPLGGEAYTCLLSPDRSRLYISCWGCNQVVLFDAVTQQLDGQVPVGDNPNDLCLSRNGEWLFVANANDNTVSVINTRLRKVVETLNTALFPDAPSGSTANSLALSGDDRSLYVANADNNCLAVFDVEEPGTSISRGFIPTGWYPTCVRAAGGKLYIANGKGLSSLANPRGPNPAGKRADVGYQQGSRQKEQYIGGLFRGVLSILAEPDDALLGVYSRAVYTNTPYTKNSETSSEGEAGNPIPMRVGDPSPIRYVFYVIKENRTYDQILGDLPEGNGDTTLVLFGERITPNHHALAREFVLLDNFYVNG
;
A
#
# COMPACT_ATOMS: atom_id res chain seq x y z
N MET A 1 -3.81 36.15 12.86
CA MET A 1 -5.05 35.37 12.89
C MET A 1 -4.88 34.21 11.91
N LEU A 2 -5.27 32.99 12.28
CA LEU A 2 -5.19 31.83 11.38
C LEU A 2 -6.46 31.76 10.54
N ALA A 3 -6.32 31.60 9.23
CA ALA A 3 -7.44 31.37 8.31
C ALA A 3 -7.70 29.86 8.14
N ARG A 4 -8.94 29.50 7.83
CA ARG A 4 -9.36 28.12 7.57
C ARG A 4 -10.16 28.06 6.28
N TYR A 5 -9.79 27.12 5.41
CA TYR A 5 -10.40 26.93 4.10
C TYR A 5 -11.01 25.52 4.02
N PRO A 6 -12.29 25.36 3.63
CA PRO A 6 -12.90 24.06 3.45
C PRO A 6 -12.45 23.43 2.11
N LEU A 7 -12.01 22.17 2.14
CA LEU A 7 -11.50 21.47 0.95
C LEU A 7 -12.50 20.48 0.33
N GLY A 8 -13.62 20.21 1.02
CA GLY A 8 -14.66 19.26 0.57
C GLY A 8 -14.45 17.82 1.03
N GLY A 9 -13.23 17.43 1.38
CA GLY A 9 -12.88 16.11 1.91
C GLY A 9 -11.52 16.11 2.61
N GLU A 10 -11.04 14.93 2.99
CA GLU A 10 -9.75 14.73 3.63
C GLU A 10 -8.61 15.12 2.67
N ALA A 11 -7.68 15.94 3.16
CA ALA A 11 -6.43 16.22 2.48
C ALA A 11 -5.33 15.26 2.96
N TYR A 12 -4.39 14.95 2.08
CA TYR A 12 -3.23 14.12 2.43
C TYR A 12 -1.96 14.95 2.62
N THR A 13 -1.50 15.65 1.58
CA THR A 13 -0.31 16.50 1.64
C THR A 13 -0.50 17.80 0.86
N CYS A 14 0.48 18.69 0.97
CA CYS A 14 0.57 19.87 0.13
C CYS A 14 2.01 20.15 -0.31
N LEU A 15 2.15 20.77 -1.49
CA LEU A 15 3.42 21.07 -2.12
C LEU A 15 3.39 22.49 -2.69
N LEU A 16 4.37 23.31 -2.30
CA LEU A 16 4.47 24.69 -2.76
C LEU A 16 5.27 24.75 -4.07
N SER A 17 4.81 25.58 -5.01
CA SER A 17 5.53 25.84 -6.27
C SER A 17 6.90 26.49 -6.03
N PRO A 18 7.87 26.37 -6.96
CA PRO A 18 9.23 26.89 -6.74
C PRO A 18 9.26 28.42 -6.55
N ASP A 19 8.37 29.13 -7.25
CA ASP A 19 8.16 30.57 -7.14
C ASP A 19 7.33 30.99 -5.90
N ARG A 20 6.84 30.01 -5.13
CA ARG A 20 6.02 30.18 -3.92
C ARG A 20 4.67 30.85 -4.16
N SER A 21 4.19 30.92 -5.39
CA SER A 21 2.91 31.56 -5.72
C SER A 21 1.71 30.63 -5.56
N ARG A 22 1.89 29.31 -5.67
CA ARG A 22 0.81 28.33 -5.63
C ARG A 22 1.14 27.15 -4.71
N LEU A 23 0.18 26.78 -3.87
CA LEU A 23 0.19 25.55 -3.09
C LEU A 23 -0.75 24.54 -3.74
N TYR A 24 -0.22 23.38 -4.09
CA TYR A 24 -0.97 22.22 -4.56
C TYR A 24 -1.32 21.35 -3.36
N ILE A 25 -2.57 20.93 -3.23
CA ILE A 25 -3.05 20.14 -2.09
C ILE A 25 -3.71 18.88 -2.65
N SER A 26 -3.22 17.70 -2.30
CA SER A 26 -3.92 16.46 -2.64
C SER A 26 -5.14 16.32 -1.74
N CYS A 27 -6.34 16.47 -2.30
CA CYS A 27 -7.58 16.15 -1.58
C CYS A 27 -7.91 14.67 -1.82
N TRP A 28 -7.38 13.84 -0.93
CA TRP A 28 -7.57 12.39 -0.90
C TRP A 28 -9.04 11.99 -0.99
N GLY A 29 -9.91 12.61 -0.18
CA GLY A 29 -11.35 12.31 -0.15
C GLY A 29 -12.15 12.94 -1.30
N CYS A 30 -11.50 13.65 -2.22
CA CYS A 30 -12.16 14.39 -3.30
C CYS A 30 -11.73 13.96 -4.72
N ASN A 31 -10.75 13.07 -4.87
CA ASN A 31 -10.16 12.68 -6.17
C ASN A 31 -9.66 13.89 -7.00
N GLN A 32 -9.06 14.88 -6.35
CA GLN A 32 -8.57 16.09 -7.01
C GLN A 32 -7.33 16.69 -6.32
N VAL A 33 -6.55 17.44 -7.10
CA VAL A 33 -5.60 18.41 -6.54
C VAL A 33 -6.28 19.76 -6.43
N VAL A 34 -6.39 20.27 -5.22
CA VAL A 34 -6.89 21.62 -4.94
C VAL A 34 -5.74 22.62 -5.09
N LEU A 35 -6.02 23.74 -5.76
CA LEU A 35 -5.07 24.81 -6.01
C LEU A 35 -5.34 25.96 -5.05
N PHE A 36 -4.32 26.40 -4.34
CA PHE A 36 -4.37 27.56 -3.46
C PHE A 36 -3.36 28.61 -3.90
N ASP A 37 -3.82 29.82 -4.17
CA ASP A 37 -2.98 30.97 -4.44
C ASP A 37 -2.41 31.48 -3.11
N ALA A 38 -1.09 31.36 -2.96
CA ALA A 38 -0.38 31.73 -1.74
C ALA A 38 -0.19 33.25 -1.60
N VAL A 39 -0.31 34.01 -2.69
CA VAL A 39 -0.18 35.47 -2.71
C VAL A 39 -1.49 36.11 -2.26
N THR A 40 -2.61 35.71 -2.87
CA THR A 40 -3.95 36.24 -2.53
C THR A 40 -4.58 35.51 -1.34
N GLN A 41 -4.03 34.37 -0.94
CA GLN A 41 -4.51 33.49 0.12
C GLN A 41 -5.94 33.00 -0.12
N GLN A 42 -6.19 32.48 -1.33
CA GLN A 42 -7.50 32.01 -1.75
C GLN A 42 -7.39 30.69 -2.51
N LEU A 43 -8.47 29.91 -2.49
CA LEU A 43 -8.61 28.74 -3.36
C LEU A 43 -8.80 29.23 -4.82
N ASP A 44 -7.94 28.78 -5.72
CA ASP A 44 -7.84 29.18 -7.14
C ASP A 44 -8.27 28.01 -8.07
N GLY A 45 -9.05 27.06 -7.55
CA GLY A 45 -9.65 25.97 -8.33
C GLY A 45 -9.11 24.59 -7.99
N GLN A 46 -9.39 23.62 -8.86
CA GLN A 46 -9.09 22.20 -8.65
C GLN A 46 -8.82 21.49 -9.98
N VAL A 47 -8.02 20.43 -9.93
CA VAL A 47 -7.72 19.56 -11.08
C VAL A 47 -8.14 18.13 -10.71
N PRO A 48 -9.14 17.53 -11.39
CA PRO A 48 -9.52 16.14 -11.18
C PRO A 48 -8.34 15.19 -11.49
N VAL A 49 -8.15 14.18 -10.66
CA VAL A 49 -7.13 13.13 -10.80
C VAL A 49 -7.76 11.76 -10.48
N GLY A 50 -6.95 10.71 -10.35
CA GLY A 50 -7.43 9.39 -9.93
C GLY A 50 -7.83 9.34 -8.44
N ASP A 51 -8.22 8.15 -8.01
CA ASP A 51 -8.72 7.90 -6.66
C ASP A 51 -7.61 8.00 -5.61
N ASN A 52 -7.98 8.61 -4.48
CA ASN A 52 -7.13 8.75 -3.30
C ASN A 52 -5.76 9.40 -3.61
N PRO A 53 -5.75 10.63 -4.17
CA PRO A 53 -4.51 11.33 -4.44
C PRO A 53 -3.72 11.55 -3.15
N ASN A 54 -2.46 11.15 -3.17
CA ASN A 54 -1.64 10.98 -1.98
C ASN A 54 -0.42 11.91 -2.08
N ASP A 55 0.76 11.39 -2.46
CA ASP A 55 1.98 12.18 -2.59
C ASP A 55 1.97 13.04 -3.87
N LEU A 56 2.69 14.16 -3.79
CA LEU A 56 2.83 15.13 -4.86
C LEU A 56 4.31 15.33 -5.18
N CYS A 57 4.68 15.31 -6.46
CA CYS A 57 6.04 15.63 -6.89
C CYS A 57 6.00 16.64 -8.03
N LEU A 58 6.75 17.73 -7.92
CA LEU A 58 6.76 18.82 -8.88
C LEU A 58 8.12 18.88 -9.55
N SER A 59 8.16 19.02 -10.88
CA SER A 59 9.39 19.27 -11.63
C SER A 59 10.08 20.54 -11.13
N ARG A 60 11.41 20.62 -11.27
CA ARG A 60 12.19 21.77 -10.74
C ARG A 60 11.74 23.11 -11.34
N ASN A 61 11.30 23.09 -12.60
CA ASN A 61 10.76 24.28 -13.28
C ASN A 61 9.31 24.61 -12.92
N GLY A 62 8.61 23.74 -12.17
CA GLY A 62 7.23 23.94 -11.74
C GLY A 62 6.18 23.68 -12.82
N GLU A 63 6.55 23.24 -14.02
CA GLU A 63 5.63 23.06 -15.15
C GLU A 63 4.81 21.75 -15.08
N TRP A 64 5.33 20.75 -14.36
CA TRP A 64 4.76 19.41 -14.31
C TRP A 64 4.58 18.94 -12.87
N LEU A 65 3.35 18.59 -12.51
CA LEU A 65 3.00 18.02 -11.22
C LEU A 65 2.56 16.57 -11.40
N PHE A 66 3.25 15.66 -10.73
CA PHE A 66 2.94 14.25 -10.64
C PHE A 66 2.17 13.98 -9.36
N VAL A 67 1.08 13.23 -9.46
CA VAL A 67 0.16 12.94 -8.35
C VAL A 67 -0.02 11.44 -8.23
N ALA A 68 0.36 10.87 -7.08
CA ALA A 68 0.18 9.44 -6.85
C ALA A 68 -1.28 9.16 -6.51
N ASN A 69 -1.94 8.27 -7.24
CA ASN A 69 -3.32 7.88 -7.00
C ASN A 69 -3.30 6.52 -6.28
N ALA A 70 -3.35 6.56 -4.96
CA ALA A 70 -3.05 5.40 -4.13
C ALA A 70 -4.06 4.25 -4.27
N ASN A 71 -5.25 4.50 -4.82
CA ASN A 71 -6.27 3.47 -4.99
C ASN A 71 -6.46 2.99 -6.45
N ASP A 72 -5.67 3.52 -7.40
CA ASP A 72 -5.89 3.31 -8.84
C ASP A 72 -4.71 2.67 -9.58
N ASN A 73 -3.61 2.33 -8.90
CA ASN A 73 -2.35 1.92 -9.54
C ASN A 73 -1.81 2.95 -10.55
N THR A 74 -2.11 4.25 -10.36
CA THR A 74 -1.75 5.27 -11.34
C THR A 74 -1.03 6.47 -10.76
N VAL A 75 -0.37 7.21 -11.65
CA VAL A 75 0.09 8.58 -11.40
C VAL A 75 -0.53 9.51 -12.43
N SER A 76 -1.19 10.57 -11.97
CA SER A 76 -1.66 11.63 -12.86
C SER A 76 -0.56 12.65 -13.11
N VAL A 77 -0.32 12.98 -14.38
CA VAL A 77 0.66 13.97 -14.82
C VAL A 77 -0.07 15.25 -15.22
N ILE A 78 0.09 16.31 -14.45
CA ILE A 78 -0.60 17.59 -14.62
C ILE A 78 0.35 18.60 -15.25
N ASN A 79 -0.09 19.23 -16.34
CA ASN A 79 0.52 20.47 -16.80
C ASN A 79 0.01 21.63 -15.94
N THR A 80 0.88 22.26 -15.16
CA THR A 80 0.47 23.24 -14.13
C THR A 80 -0.03 24.55 -14.73
N ARG A 81 0.43 24.91 -15.93
CA ARG A 81 -0.05 26.09 -16.68
C ARG A 81 -1.44 25.87 -17.24
N LEU A 82 -1.67 24.69 -17.83
CA LEU A 82 -2.98 24.32 -18.40
C LEU A 82 -3.97 23.86 -17.32
N ARG A 83 -3.51 23.60 -16.10
CA ARG A 83 -4.29 23.10 -14.95
C ARG A 83 -5.11 21.85 -15.31
N LYS A 84 -4.49 20.91 -16.02
CA LYS A 84 -5.13 19.67 -16.46
C LYS A 84 -4.17 18.50 -16.43
N VAL A 85 -4.72 17.32 -16.18
CA VAL A 85 -4.04 16.06 -16.45
C VAL A 85 -3.83 15.93 -17.95
N VAL A 86 -2.59 15.66 -18.38
CA VAL A 86 -2.23 15.42 -19.79
C VAL A 86 -1.91 13.95 -20.06
N GLU A 87 -1.61 13.20 -19.01
CA GLU A 87 -1.19 11.80 -19.08
C GLU A 87 -1.49 11.11 -17.74
N THR A 88 -1.79 9.82 -17.81
CA THR A 88 -1.96 8.94 -16.64
C THR A 88 -1.04 7.74 -16.79
N LEU A 89 -0.08 7.59 -15.89
CA LEU A 89 0.88 6.49 -15.88
C LEU A 89 0.30 5.31 -15.11
N ASN A 90 0.32 4.10 -15.68
CA ASN A 90 -0.08 2.88 -14.98
C ASN A 90 1.15 2.23 -14.34
N THR A 91 1.17 2.16 -13.01
CA THR A 91 2.31 1.67 -12.21
C THR A 91 2.22 0.19 -11.88
N ALA A 92 1.15 -0.51 -12.29
CA ALA A 92 0.97 -1.92 -12.01
C ALA A 92 2.05 -2.78 -12.68
N LEU A 93 2.37 -3.91 -12.04
CA LEU A 93 3.31 -4.91 -12.56
C LEU A 93 2.83 -5.56 -13.87
N PHE A 94 1.51 -5.72 -13.99
CA PHE A 94 0.87 -6.29 -15.17
C PHE A 94 -0.17 -5.31 -15.70
N PRO A 95 -0.25 -5.13 -17.04
CA PRO A 95 -1.35 -4.40 -17.64
C PRO A 95 -2.70 -4.95 -17.15
N ASP A 96 -3.63 -4.05 -16.85
CA ASP A 96 -4.99 -4.36 -16.39
C ASP A 96 -5.06 -5.20 -15.10
N ALA A 97 -4.01 -5.20 -14.27
CA ALA A 97 -4.12 -5.74 -12.92
C ALA A 97 -5.12 -4.92 -12.10
N PRO A 98 -5.90 -5.55 -11.21
CA PRO A 98 -6.81 -4.83 -10.33
C PRO A 98 -6.05 -3.84 -9.43
N SER A 99 -6.75 -2.81 -8.95
CA SER A 99 -6.22 -1.87 -7.96
C SER A 99 -5.63 -2.61 -6.76
N GLY A 100 -4.43 -2.21 -6.33
CA GLY A 100 -3.72 -2.85 -5.22
C GLY A 100 -2.19 -2.72 -5.23
N SER A 101 -1.63 -1.94 -6.16
CA SER A 101 -0.20 -1.58 -6.17
C SER A 101 0.11 -0.50 -5.12
N THR A 102 -0.87 0.36 -4.84
CA THR A 102 -0.81 1.45 -3.87
C THR A 102 0.35 2.40 -4.13
N ALA A 103 0.24 3.21 -5.19
CA ALA A 103 1.20 4.26 -5.50
C ALA A 103 1.21 5.30 -4.36
N ASN A 104 2.19 5.21 -3.47
CA ASN A 104 2.17 5.92 -2.19
C ASN A 104 3.12 7.12 -2.14
N SER A 105 4.24 7.09 -2.85
CA SER A 105 5.22 8.19 -2.86
C SER A 105 5.90 8.36 -4.21
N LEU A 106 6.33 9.59 -4.51
CA LEU A 106 6.93 9.98 -5.78
C LEU A 106 8.28 10.67 -5.57
N ALA A 107 9.21 10.43 -6.49
CA ALA A 107 10.44 11.21 -6.60
C ALA A 107 10.88 11.35 -8.07
N LEU A 108 11.28 12.55 -8.46
CA LEU A 108 11.98 12.79 -9.72
C LEU A 108 13.49 12.63 -9.51
N SER A 109 14.19 12.11 -10.52
CA SER A 109 15.66 12.13 -10.59
C SER A 109 16.17 13.57 -10.57
N GLY A 110 17.46 13.74 -10.26
CA GLY A 110 18.07 15.07 -10.15
C GLY A 110 18.01 15.92 -11.44
N ASP A 111 17.76 15.29 -12.59
CA ASP A 111 17.61 15.90 -13.91
C ASP A 111 16.15 15.98 -14.41
N ASP A 112 15.15 15.57 -13.61
CA ASP A 112 13.72 15.46 -13.95
C ASP A 112 13.39 14.48 -15.11
N ARG A 113 14.33 13.60 -15.52
CA ARG A 113 14.07 12.65 -16.63
C ARG A 113 13.46 11.34 -16.17
N SER A 114 13.64 10.95 -14.92
CA SER A 114 13.08 9.71 -14.36
C SER A 114 12.13 10.00 -13.21
N LEU A 115 10.98 9.33 -13.20
CA LEU A 115 10.05 9.30 -12.08
C LEU A 115 10.08 7.94 -11.40
N TYR A 116 10.30 7.95 -10.09
CA TYR A 116 10.23 6.79 -9.22
C TYR A 116 8.94 6.82 -8.43
N VAL A 117 8.17 5.74 -8.50
CA VAL A 117 6.87 5.60 -7.82
C VAL A 117 6.93 4.45 -6.84
N ALA A 118 6.73 4.71 -5.55
CA ALA A 118 6.67 3.67 -4.53
C ALA A 118 5.32 2.94 -4.58
N ASN A 119 5.32 1.72 -5.11
CA ASN A 119 4.16 0.82 -5.05
C ASN A 119 4.24 0.05 -3.72
N ALA A 120 3.54 0.56 -2.71
CA ALA A 120 3.67 0.09 -1.34
C ALA A 120 3.30 -1.40 -1.18
N ASP A 121 2.20 -1.82 -1.77
CA ASP A 121 1.70 -3.20 -1.62
C ASP A 121 2.40 -4.20 -2.56
N ASN A 122 3.11 -3.72 -3.58
CA ASN A 122 3.97 -4.58 -4.41
C ASN A 122 5.41 -4.67 -3.90
N ASN A 123 5.79 -3.92 -2.86
CA ASN A 123 7.16 -3.86 -2.35
C ASN A 123 8.20 -3.49 -3.42
N CYS A 124 7.85 -2.60 -4.34
CA CYS A 124 8.75 -2.15 -5.39
C CYS A 124 8.61 -0.65 -5.68
N LEU A 125 9.60 -0.10 -6.39
CA LEU A 125 9.41 1.14 -7.13
C LEU A 125 9.08 0.83 -8.59
N ALA A 126 8.07 1.48 -9.17
CA ALA A 126 7.93 1.59 -10.62
C ALA A 126 8.76 2.76 -11.13
N VAL A 127 9.40 2.60 -12.29
CA VAL A 127 10.30 3.60 -12.89
C VAL A 127 9.77 4.00 -14.25
N PHE A 128 9.64 5.31 -14.47
CA PHE A 128 9.23 5.89 -15.74
C PHE A 128 10.27 6.88 -16.25
N ASP A 129 10.48 6.88 -17.56
CA ASP A 129 11.06 8.01 -18.28
C ASP A 129 9.95 9.05 -18.47
N VAL A 130 10.22 10.27 -18.00
CA VAL A 130 9.29 11.40 -18.01
C VAL A 130 9.96 12.66 -18.58
N GLU A 131 11.00 12.49 -19.42
CA GLU A 131 11.67 13.62 -20.07
C GLU A 131 10.70 14.48 -20.88
N GLU A 132 9.72 13.83 -21.53
CA GLU A 132 8.66 14.48 -22.30
C GLU A 132 7.27 14.08 -21.72
N PRO A 133 6.80 14.78 -20.67
CA PRO A 133 5.49 14.50 -20.08
C PRO A 133 4.35 14.62 -21.10
N GLY A 134 3.50 13.59 -21.17
CA GLY A 134 2.54 13.38 -22.27
C GLY A 134 2.87 12.16 -23.14
N THR A 135 4.13 11.72 -23.13
CA THR A 135 4.63 10.54 -23.85
C THR A 135 5.61 9.73 -23.00
N SER A 136 5.37 9.67 -21.70
CA SER A 136 6.23 8.99 -20.74
C SER A 136 6.30 7.48 -21.00
N ILE A 137 7.42 6.85 -20.65
CA ILE A 137 7.68 5.44 -20.97
C ILE A 137 7.97 4.67 -19.67
N SER A 138 7.25 3.57 -19.44
CA SER A 138 7.58 2.64 -18.35
C SER A 138 8.92 1.95 -18.63
N ARG A 139 9.85 2.00 -17.66
CA ARG A 139 11.22 1.47 -17.80
C ARG A 139 11.44 0.17 -17.02
N GLY A 140 10.68 -0.06 -15.96
CA GLY A 140 10.78 -1.27 -15.15
C GLY A 140 10.55 -1.02 -13.66
N PHE A 141 11.09 -1.92 -12.84
CA PHE A 141 10.85 -1.94 -11.40
C PHE A 141 12.13 -2.14 -10.58
N ILE A 142 12.15 -1.58 -9.37
CA ILE A 142 13.22 -1.74 -8.38
C ILE A 142 12.65 -2.46 -7.15
N PRO A 143 13.19 -3.60 -6.71
CA PRO A 143 12.71 -4.27 -5.50
C PRO A 143 13.05 -3.45 -4.26
N THR A 144 12.16 -3.47 -3.27
CA THR A 144 12.32 -2.75 -2.00
C THR A 144 12.05 -3.66 -0.81
N GLY A 145 12.11 -3.10 0.40
CA GLY A 145 11.60 -3.78 1.59
C GLY A 145 10.07 -3.77 1.61
N TRP A 146 9.49 -4.19 2.73
CA TRP A 146 8.05 -4.24 2.86
C TRP A 146 7.46 -2.83 3.04
N TYR A 147 6.53 -2.50 2.14
CA TYR A 147 5.71 -1.30 2.19
C TYR A 147 6.55 -0.02 2.08
N PRO A 148 7.18 0.24 0.91
CA PRO A 148 7.90 1.49 0.67
C PRO A 148 6.95 2.68 0.83
N THR A 149 7.10 3.42 1.93
CA THR A 149 6.23 4.55 2.28
C THR A 149 6.71 5.86 1.71
N CYS A 150 8.01 6.01 1.47
CA CYS A 150 8.60 7.24 0.97
C CYS A 150 9.80 6.93 0.08
N VAL A 151 9.86 7.58 -1.08
CA VAL A 151 11.05 7.59 -1.94
C VAL A 151 11.51 9.03 -2.14
N ARG A 152 12.82 9.27 -2.08
CA ARG A 152 13.45 10.55 -2.44
C ARG A 152 14.70 10.28 -3.27
N ALA A 153 14.93 11.08 -4.32
CA ALA A 153 16.15 11.04 -5.10
C ALA A 153 17.02 12.26 -4.77
N ALA A 154 18.30 12.04 -4.50
CA ALA A 154 19.26 13.11 -4.24
C ALA A 154 20.69 12.63 -4.48
N GLY A 155 21.47 13.40 -5.25
CA GLY A 155 22.89 13.12 -5.50
C GLY A 155 23.14 11.80 -6.23
N GLY A 156 22.29 11.46 -7.21
CA GLY A 156 22.38 10.21 -7.99
C GLY A 156 22.02 8.96 -7.18
N LYS A 157 21.30 9.13 -6.06
CA LYS A 157 20.90 8.05 -5.16
C LYS A 157 19.42 8.13 -4.85
N LEU A 158 18.83 6.96 -4.65
CA LEU A 158 17.49 6.78 -4.14
C LEU A 158 17.54 6.42 -2.66
N TYR A 159 16.70 7.08 -1.87
CA TYR A 159 16.47 6.83 -0.46
C TYR A 159 15.04 6.33 -0.31
N ILE A 160 14.87 5.10 0.16
CA ILE A 160 13.57 4.43 0.21
C ILE A 160 13.30 4.00 1.65
N ALA A 161 12.32 4.64 2.29
CA ALA A 161 11.85 4.23 3.60
C ALA A 161 10.78 3.15 3.45
N ASN A 162 11.03 1.98 4.05
CA ASN A 162 10.12 0.83 4.03
C ASN A 162 9.47 0.72 5.41
N GLY A 163 8.18 1.05 5.50
CA GLY A 163 7.47 1.25 6.76
C GLY A 163 7.29 -0.04 7.57
N LYS A 164 7.12 -1.18 6.88
CA LYS A 164 6.97 -2.51 7.52
C LYS A 164 8.29 -3.27 7.66
N GLY A 165 9.40 -2.71 7.18
CA GLY A 165 10.71 -3.31 7.35
C GLY A 165 10.94 -4.49 6.41
N LEU A 166 11.32 -5.64 6.95
CA LEU A 166 11.64 -6.85 6.19
C LEU A 166 10.85 -8.10 6.62
N SER A 167 10.04 -8.00 7.68
CA SER A 167 9.35 -9.17 8.23
C SER A 167 8.14 -8.78 9.08
N SER A 168 7.17 -9.69 9.16
CA SER A 168 6.09 -9.65 10.15
C SER A 168 6.62 -9.95 11.55
N LEU A 169 5.92 -9.47 12.57
CA LEU A 169 6.22 -9.74 13.97
C LEU A 169 4.92 -9.94 14.73
N ALA A 170 4.91 -10.96 15.59
CA ALA A 170 3.81 -11.17 16.52
C ALA A 170 3.74 -10.04 17.56
N ASN A 171 2.55 -9.86 18.15
CA ASN A 171 2.31 -8.91 19.24
C ASN A 171 2.10 -9.62 20.60
N PRO A 172 3.10 -10.32 21.16
CA PRO A 172 2.94 -11.12 22.38
C PRO A 172 2.66 -10.28 23.63
N ARG A 173 2.95 -8.97 23.61
CA ARG A 173 2.69 -8.03 24.72
C ARG A 173 1.63 -6.99 24.35
N GLY A 174 0.74 -7.33 23.44
CA GLY A 174 -0.45 -6.54 23.14
C GLY A 174 -1.52 -6.68 24.23
N PRO A 175 -2.69 -6.03 24.05
CA PRO A 175 -3.78 -6.12 25.01
C PRO A 175 -4.25 -7.57 25.19
N ASN A 176 -4.17 -8.06 26.43
CA ASN A 176 -4.59 -9.42 26.81
C ASN A 176 -5.78 -9.36 27.79
N PRO A 177 -7.03 -9.58 27.32
CA PRO A 177 -8.21 -9.51 28.19
C PRO A 177 -8.32 -10.67 29.19
N ALA A 178 -7.54 -11.75 29.02
CA ALA A 178 -7.45 -12.83 30.00
C ALA A 178 -6.39 -12.57 31.09
N GLY A 179 -5.61 -11.48 30.98
CA GLY A 179 -4.56 -11.14 31.92
C GLY A 179 -5.10 -10.65 33.27
N LYS A 180 -4.61 -11.22 34.38
CA LYS A 180 -5.01 -10.84 35.75
C LYS A 180 -4.77 -9.37 36.12
N ARG A 181 -3.92 -8.67 35.36
CA ARG A 181 -3.57 -7.25 35.56
C ARG A 181 -4.04 -6.35 34.41
N ALA A 182 -4.89 -6.86 33.51
CA ALA A 182 -5.37 -6.10 32.37
C ALA A 182 -6.35 -5.00 32.82
N ASP A 183 -6.08 -3.77 32.42
CA ASP A 183 -6.99 -2.62 32.61
C ASP A 183 -7.82 -2.45 31.34
N VAL A 184 -8.96 -3.15 31.28
CA VAL A 184 -9.88 -3.11 30.13
C VAL A 184 -11.02 -2.13 30.42
N GLY A 185 -10.79 -0.86 30.10
CA GLY A 185 -11.84 0.16 30.12
C GLY A 185 -12.72 0.09 28.87
N TYR A 186 -14.04 0.21 29.02
CA TYR A 186 -14.96 0.27 27.88
C TYR A 186 -14.63 1.48 26.99
N GLN A 187 -14.28 1.23 25.72
CA GLN A 187 -13.84 2.24 24.75
C GLN A 187 -12.67 3.12 25.21
N GLN A 188 -11.87 2.64 26.17
CA GLN A 188 -10.65 3.32 26.62
C GLN A 188 -9.43 2.50 26.20
N GLY A 189 -8.36 3.21 25.84
CA GLY A 189 -7.05 2.58 25.64
C GLY A 189 -6.49 2.06 26.97
N SER A 190 -5.68 1.00 26.89
CA SER A 190 -4.94 0.49 28.04
C SER A 190 -4.06 1.60 28.64
N ARG A 191 -4.07 1.73 29.97
CA ARG A 191 -3.15 2.64 30.69
C ARG A 191 -1.75 2.04 30.80
N GLN A 192 -1.58 0.77 30.46
CA GLN A 192 -0.30 0.09 30.48
C GLN A 192 0.41 0.23 29.14
N LYS A 193 1.75 0.21 29.18
CA LYS A 193 2.57 0.27 27.97
C LYS A 193 2.54 -1.08 27.27
N GLU A 194 1.61 -1.24 26.35
CA GLU A 194 1.47 -2.42 25.48
C GLU A 194 2.26 -2.25 24.18
N GLN A 195 2.59 -3.37 23.55
CA GLN A 195 3.10 -3.37 22.19
C GLN A 195 1.98 -2.95 21.22
N TYR A 196 2.30 -2.05 20.30
CA TYR A 196 1.41 -1.57 19.25
C TYR A 196 2.17 -1.51 17.92
N ILE A 197 1.43 -1.42 16.81
CA ILE A 197 1.98 -1.62 15.46
C ILE A 197 3.19 -0.74 15.14
N GLY A 198 3.17 0.54 15.53
CA GLY A 198 4.26 1.48 15.27
C GLY A 198 5.54 1.22 16.07
N GLY A 199 5.49 0.39 17.11
CA GLY A 199 6.67 -0.09 17.84
C GLY A 199 7.04 -1.54 17.52
N LEU A 200 6.17 -2.28 16.83
CA LEU A 200 6.43 -3.67 16.44
C LEU A 200 7.32 -3.72 15.22
N PHE A 201 6.93 -3.06 14.13
CA PHE A 201 7.73 -3.09 12.91
C PHE A 201 8.88 -2.12 12.98
N ARG A 202 10.08 -2.61 12.67
CA ARG A 202 11.27 -1.80 12.50
C ARG A 202 11.40 -1.48 11.02
N GLY A 203 11.05 -0.27 10.63
CA GLY A 203 11.26 0.20 9.27
C GLY A 203 12.73 0.16 8.87
N VAL A 204 12.99 0.04 7.57
CA VAL A 204 14.36 0.05 7.01
C VAL A 204 14.50 1.13 5.95
N LEU A 205 15.65 1.80 5.94
CA LEU A 205 16.03 2.76 4.89
C LEU A 205 16.95 2.06 3.90
N SER A 206 16.47 1.85 2.68
CA SER A 206 17.31 1.40 1.57
C SER A 206 17.94 2.60 0.89
N ILE A 207 19.24 2.53 0.61
CA ILE A 207 19.97 3.56 -0.13
C ILE A 207 20.69 2.88 -1.28
N LEU A 208 20.36 3.26 -2.50
CA LEU A 208 20.97 2.71 -3.72
C LEU A 208 21.31 3.82 -4.70
N ALA A 209 22.28 3.58 -5.57
CA ALA A 209 22.49 4.43 -6.74
C ALA A 209 21.28 4.32 -7.69
N GLU A 210 21.03 5.38 -8.45
CA GLU A 210 20.08 5.31 -9.58
C GLU A 210 20.59 4.25 -10.58
N PRO A 211 19.77 3.22 -10.91
CA PRO A 211 20.23 2.13 -11.75
C PRO A 211 20.33 2.56 -13.22
N ASP A 212 21.32 2.02 -13.92
CA ASP A 212 21.31 2.04 -15.39
C ASP A 212 20.32 1.00 -15.95
N ASP A 213 20.14 0.98 -17.27
CA ASP A 213 19.19 0.09 -17.94
C ASP A 213 19.48 -1.40 -17.71
N ALA A 214 20.75 -1.77 -17.64
CA ALA A 214 21.15 -3.15 -17.42
C ALA A 214 20.76 -3.61 -16.02
N LEU A 215 21.07 -2.80 -15.00
CA LEU A 215 20.73 -3.09 -13.61
C LEU A 215 19.22 -3.03 -13.37
N LEU A 216 18.52 -2.07 -13.98
CA LEU A 216 17.06 -1.98 -13.90
C LEU A 216 16.38 -3.22 -14.49
N GLY A 217 16.92 -3.80 -15.56
CA GLY A 217 16.44 -5.08 -16.11
C GLY A 217 16.61 -6.26 -15.12
N VAL A 218 17.72 -6.32 -14.39
CA VAL A 218 17.95 -7.33 -13.34
C VAL A 218 16.95 -7.14 -12.19
N TYR A 219 16.79 -5.90 -11.73
CA TYR A 219 15.85 -5.55 -10.67
C TYR A 219 14.40 -5.85 -11.04
N SER A 220 13.99 -5.51 -12.25
CA SER A 220 12.64 -5.79 -12.75
C SER A 220 12.34 -7.28 -12.71
N ARG A 221 13.29 -8.12 -13.14
CA ARG A 221 13.15 -9.58 -13.06
C ARG A 221 12.98 -10.06 -11.62
N ALA A 222 13.77 -9.53 -10.70
CA ALA A 222 13.63 -9.88 -9.28
C ALA A 222 12.24 -9.51 -8.72
N VAL A 223 11.70 -8.35 -9.09
CA VAL A 223 10.34 -7.95 -8.68
C VAL A 223 9.29 -8.93 -9.23
N TYR A 224 9.36 -9.30 -10.51
CA TYR A 224 8.45 -10.29 -11.08
C TYR A 224 8.61 -11.67 -10.42
N THR A 225 9.83 -12.12 -10.13
CA THR A 225 10.06 -13.39 -9.42
C THR A 225 9.51 -13.38 -7.99
N ASN A 226 9.56 -12.23 -7.31
CA ASN A 226 9.04 -12.08 -5.96
C ASN A 226 7.51 -11.86 -5.91
N THR A 227 6.87 -11.72 -7.08
CA THR A 227 5.42 -11.50 -7.17
C THR A 227 4.74 -12.81 -7.59
N PRO A 228 4.00 -13.48 -6.68
CA PRO A 228 3.32 -14.74 -7.02
C PRO A 228 2.14 -14.53 -7.98
N TYR A 229 1.59 -13.32 -8.04
CA TYR A 229 0.50 -12.97 -8.93
C TYR A 229 0.93 -12.99 -10.41
N THR A 230 0.13 -13.61 -11.26
CA THR A 230 0.27 -13.58 -12.72
C THR A 230 -1.10 -13.38 -13.38
N LYS A 231 -1.16 -12.82 -14.59
CA LYS A 231 -2.46 -12.62 -15.27
C LYS A 231 -3.21 -13.93 -15.51
N ASN A 232 -2.49 -15.03 -15.76
CA ASN A 232 -3.09 -16.36 -15.93
C ASN A 232 -3.75 -16.87 -14.64
N SER A 233 -3.24 -16.46 -13.46
CA SER A 233 -3.82 -16.84 -12.17
C SER A 233 -5.22 -16.26 -11.90
N GLU A 234 -5.65 -15.23 -12.65
CA GLU A 234 -7.00 -14.67 -12.52
C GLU A 234 -8.08 -15.62 -13.06
N THR A 235 -7.75 -16.41 -14.08
CA THR A 235 -8.73 -17.26 -14.79
C THR A 235 -8.52 -18.75 -14.56
N SER A 236 -7.36 -19.12 -14.02
CA SER A 236 -7.00 -20.49 -13.71
C SER A 236 -6.12 -20.58 -12.47
N SER A 237 -6.43 -21.51 -11.57
CA SER A 237 -5.62 -21.84 -10.41
C SER A 237 -5.12 -23.28 -10.49
N GLU A 238 -4.02 -23.56 -9.80
CA GLU A 238 -3.63 -24.94 -9.53
C GLU A 238 -4.53 -25.53 -8.44
N GLY A 239 -4.76 -26.84 -8.50
CA GLY A 239 -5.39 -27.55 -7.41
C GLY A 239 -5.58 -29.02 -7.70
N GLU A 240 -6.12 -29.71 -6.72
CA GLU A 240 -6.17 -31.17 -6.71
C GLU A 240 -7.37 -31.72 -7.48
N ALA A 241 -7.18 -32.89 -8.10
CA ALA A 241 -8.26 -33.60 -8.76
C ALA A 241 -9.36 -33.95 -7.75
N GLY A 242 -10.61 -33.57 -8.06
CA GLY A 242 -11.76 -33.81 -7.19
C GLY A 242 -12.03 -32.68 -6.17
N ASN A 243 -11.26 -31.59 -6.19
CA ASN A 243 -11.55 -30.43 -5.35
C ASN A 243 -12.90 -29.80 -5.72
N PRO A 244 -13.80 -29.51 -4.75
CA PRO A 244 -15.09 -28.88 -5.02
C PRO A 244 -15.01 -27.42 -5.47
N ILE A 245 -13.87 -26.76 -5.29
CA ILE A 245 -13.61 -25.41 -5.79
C ILE A 245 -13.17 -25.55 -7.27
N PRO A 246 -13.87 -24.93 -8.23
CA PRO A 246 -13.46 -24.98 -9.62
C PRO A 246 -12.12 -24.27 -9.83
N MET A 247 -11.27 -24.86 -10.65
CA MET A 247 -9.92 -24.36 -10.91
C MET A 247 -9.88 -23.36 -12.08
N ARG A 248 -10.98 -23.18 -12.80
CA ARG A 248 -11.09 -22.21 -13.90
C ARG A 248 -12.37 -21.42 -13.77
N VAL A 249 -12.30 -20.14 -14.13
CA VAL A 249 -13.49 -19.28 -14.15
C VAL A 249 -14.49 -19.83 -15.17
N GLY A 250 -15.73 -20.05 -14.72
CA GLY A 250 -16.82 -20.58 -15.54
C GLY A 250 -17.04 -22.09 -15.43
N ASP A 251 -16.12 -22.83 -14.81
CA ASP A 251 -16.32 -24.25 -14.54
C ASP A 251 -17.48 -24.48 -13.55
N PRO A 252 -18.24 -25.58 -13.70
CA PRO A 252 -19.35 -25.87 -12.79
C PRO A 252 -18.83 -26.15 -11.38
N SER A 253 -19.48 -25.56 -10.37
CA SER A 253 -19.20 -25.83 -8.96
C SER A 253 -20.30 -26.68 -8.33
N PRO A 254 -19.97 -27.73 -7.57
CA PRO A 254 -20.94 -28.40 -6.71
C PRO A 254 -21.37 -27.53 -5.52
N ILE A 255 -20.64 -26.45 -5.21
CA ILE A 255 -20.93 -25.53 -4.10
C ILE A 255 -22.14 -24.66 -4.47
N ARG A 256 -23.22 -24.76 -3.68
CA ARG A 256 -24.46 -23.98 -3.88
C ARG A 256 -24.59 -22.77 -2.97
N TYR A 257 -23.95 -22.83 -1.80
CA TYR A 257 -24.06 -21.82 -0.76
C TYR A 257 -22.67 -21.55 -0.18
N VAL A 258 -22.35 -20.27 -0.03
CA VAL A 258 -21.15 -19.81 0.66
C VAL A 258 -21.60 -18.95 1.84
N PHE A 259 -21.26 -19.36 3.05
CA PHE A 259 -21.50 -18.58 4.26
C PHE A 259 -20.17 -17.97 4.69
N TYR A 260 -20.05 -16.65 4.60
CA TYR A 260 -18.84 -15.95 5.02
C TYR A 260 -19.09 -15.28 6.37
N VAL A 261 -18.36 -15.74 7.39
CA VAL A 261 -18.42 -15.18 8.74
C VAL A 261 -17.12 -14.45 9.00
N ILE A 262 -17.16 -13.12 8.92
CA ILE A 262 -15.99 -12.27 9.20
C ILE A 262 -15.92 -12.01 10.70
N LYS A 263 -14.76 -12.30 11.28
CA LYS A 263 -14.42 -11.86 12.63
C LYS A 263 -13.15 -11.03 12.56
N GLU A 264 -13.27 -9.78 12.95
CA GLU A 264 -12.16 -8.82 12.97
C GLU A 264 -11.42 -8.85 14.32
N ASN A 265 -10.19 -8.34 14.34
CA ASN A 265 -9.40 -8.01 15.53
C ASN A 265 -8.74 -9.16 16.33
N ARG A 266 -8.64 -10.39 15.78
CA ARG A 266 -7.82 -11.46 16.39
C ARG A 266 -7.04 -12.24 15.33
N THR A 267 -5.78 -12.57 15.65
CA THR A 267 -4.93 -13.38 14.78
C THR A 267 -5.22 -14.87 14.94
N TYR A 268 -4.71 -15.68 14.00
CA TYR A 268 -4.76 -17.14 14.05
C TYR A 268 -4.25 -17.67 15.41
N ASP A 269 -3.00 -17.34 15.78
CA ASP A 269 -2.38 -17.89 17.00
C ASP A 269 -3.11 -17.51 18.29
N GLN A 270 -3.78 -16.34 18.31
CA GLN A 270 -4.53 -15.91 19.49
C GLN A 270 -5.76 -16.78 19.80
N ILE A 271 -6.26 -17.53 18.81
CA ILE A 271 -7.46 -18.36 18.92
C ILE A 271 -7.13 -19.84 18.74
N LEU A 272 -6.43 -20.19 17.66
CA LEU A 272 -6.20 -21.56 17.20
C LEU A 272 -4.75 -22.01 17.38
N GLY A 273 -3.89 -21.21 18.02
CA GLY A 273 -2.48 -21.54 18.24
C GLY A 273 -2.25 -22.78 19.11
N ASP A 274 -3.29 -23.27 19.81
CA ASP A 274 -3.32 -24.50 20.61
C ASP A 274 -3.83 -25.74 19.85
N LEU A 275 -4.16 -25.64 18.56
CA LEU A 275 -4.46 -26.80 17.72
C LEU A 275 -3.15 -27.43 17.18
N PRO A 276 -2.82 -28.68 17.56
CA PRO A 276 -1.58 -29.34 17.13
C PRO A 276 -1.55 -29.67 15.64
N GLU A 277 -2.70 -29.67 14.96
CA GLU A 277 -2.81 -29.92 13.53
C GLU A 277 -2.29 -28.75 12.67
N GLY A 278 -2.15 -27.56 13.23
CA GLY A 278 -1.68 -26.36 12.54
C GLY A 278 -0.29 -25.90 12.98
N ASN A 279 0.25 -24.93 12.25
CA ASN A 279 1.49 -24.24 12.55
C ASN A 279 1.27 -23.07 13.53
N GLY A 280 0.72 -23.37 14.70
CA GLY A 280 0.36 -22.39 15.73
C GLY A 280 1.44 -22.19 16.79
N ASP A 281 1.57 -20.95 17.29
CA ASP A 281 2.37 -20.63 18.46
C ASP A 281 1.50 -20.61 19.73
N THR A 282 1.54 -21.70 20.49
CA THR A 282 0.83 -21.84 21.78
C THR A 282 1.10 -20.73 22.79
N THR A 283 2.25 -20.03 22.69
CA THR A 283 2.61 -18.94 23.60
C THR A 283 1.82 -17.65 23.34
N LEU A 284 1.17 -17.54 22.18
CA LEU A 284 0.35 -16.40 21.78
C LEU A 284 -1.14 -16.59 22.03
N VAL A 285 -1.56 -17.79 22.47
CA VAL A 285 -2.97 -18.15 22.65
C VAL A 285 -3.59 -17.31 23.76
N LEU A 286 -4.66 -16.57 23.42
CA LEU A 286 -5.46 -15.79 24.36
C LEU A 286 -6.81 -16.46 24.62
N PHE A 287 -7.38 -17.09 23.60
CA PHE A 287 -8.73 -17.64 23.60
C PHE A 287 -8.73 -19.10 23.11
N GLY A 288 -7.91 -19.95 23.75
CA GLY A 288 -7.83 -21.36 23.42
C GLY A 288 -9.16 -22.12 23.61
N GLU A 289 -9.14 -23.42 23.37
CA GLU A 289 -10.35 -24.24 23.20
C GLU A 289 -11.41 -24.08 24.30
N ARG A 290 -10.97 -23.96 25.56
CA ARG A 290 -11.90 -23.78 26.69
C ARG A 290 -12.77 -22.52 26.57
N ILE A 291 -12.26 -21.49 25.88
CA ILE A 291 -12.96 -20.21 25.66
C ILE A 291 -13.65 -20.18 24.28
N THR A 292 -13.07 -20.84 23.27
CA THR A 292 -13.60 -20.85 21.90
C THR A 292 -13.91 -22.28 21.38
N PRO A 293 -14.69 -23.09 22.11
CA PRO A 293 -14.88 -24.50 21.78
C PRO A 293 -15.53 -24.70 20.40
N ASN A 294 -16.45 -23.80 20.02
CA ASN A 294 -17.08 -23.87 18.70
C ASN A 294 -16.11 -23.54 17.56
N HIS A 295 -15.14 -22.63 17.76
CA HIS A 295 -14.16 -22.32 16.71
C HIS A 295 -13.21 -23.52 16.50
N HIS A 296 -12.79 -24.15 17.59
CA HIS A 296 -11.97 -25.35 17.54
C HIS A 296 -12.71 -26.53 16.91
N ALA A 297 -13.98 -26.71 17.26
CA ALA A 297 -14.83 -27.74 16.64
C ALA A 297 -14.96 -27.54 15.12
N LEU A 298 -15.24 -26.31 14.66
CA LEU A 298 -15.32 -26.00 13.23
C LEU A 298 -13.99 -26.26 12.50
N ALA A 299 -12.86 -25.87 13.10
CA ALA A 299 -11.55 -26.10 12.49
C ALA A 299 -11.21 -27.60 12.37
N ARG A 300 -11.60 -28.42 13.34
CA ARG A 300 -11.40 -29.89 13.30
C ARG A 300 -12.37 -30.61 12.37
N GLU A 301 -13.62 -30.16 12.31
CA GLU A 301 -14.66 -30.79 11.50
C GLU A 301 -14.48 -30.49 10.00
N PHE A 302 -14.07 -29.27 9.67
CA PHE A 302 -13.94 -28.81 8.30
C PHE A 302 -12.49 -28.66 7.88
N VAL A 303 -11.95 -27.45 7.99
CA VAL A 303 -10.60 -27.13 7.55
C VAL A 303 -9.93 -26.20 8.56
N LEU A 304 -8.71 -26.55 8.94
CA LEU A 304 -7.79 -25.67 9.63
C LEU A 304 -6.89 -25.01 8.59
N LEU A 305 -6.91 -23.69 8.54
CA LEU A 305 -6.07 -22.92 7.64
C LEU A 305 -5.18 -22.01 8.47
N ASP A 306 -3.87 -22.07 8.21
CA ASP A 306 -2.84 -21.30 8.90
C ASP A 306 -1.93 -20.57 7.89
N ASN A 307 -0.91 -19.87 8.37
CA ASN A 307 0.08 -19.17 7.53
C ASN A 307 -0.50 -18.18 6.51
N PHE A 308 -1.66 -17.59 6.81
CA PHE A 308 -2.17 -16.45 6.03
C PHE A 308 -1.48 -15.16 6.45
N TYR A 309 -0.76 -14.58 5.50
CA TYR A 309 -0.18 -13.25 5.63
C TYR A 309 -1.07 -12.28 4.87
N VAL A 310 -1.91 -11.55 5.60
CA VAL A 310 -2.76 -10.51 5.02
C VAL A 310 -2.36 -9.14 5.56
N ASN A 311 -2.39 -8.14 4.69
CA ASN A 311 -2.39 -6.75 5.12
C ASN A 311 -3.81 -6.44 5.61
N GLY A 312 -3.96 -6.25 6.92
CA GLY A 312 -5.13 -5.59 7.51
C GLY A 312 -4.93 -4.09 7.57
#